data_AF-A0A6N3A1Y0-F1
#
_entry.id   AF-A0A6N3A1Y0-F1
#
_cell.length_a   1.000
_cell.length_b   1.000
_cell.length_c   1.000
_cell.angle_alpha   90.00
_cell.angle_beta   90.00
_cell.angle_gamma   90.00
#
_symmetry.space_group_name_H-M   'P 1'
#
loop_
_entity.id
_entity.type
_entity.pdbx_description
1 polymer ?
#
loop_
_entity_poly.entity_id
_entity_poly.type
_entity_poly.pdbx_seq_one_letter_code
_entity_poly.pdbx_strand_id
1 'polypeptide(L)'
;MDTMKCINNNIAAQLRGKKIRNLNWDKVAKHIVEYGPNIMVYAGINEDWDNTCGAIYDHGEVIHDDAYVTSTWGTPSIFTYVEGKNKKIDGGDEYFIYADEHIYDWTESALKIVQGK
;
A
#
# COMPACT_ATOMS: atom_id res chain seq x y z
N MET A 1 9.02 5.93 15.85
CA MET A 1 8.17 7.03 16.35
C MET A 1 7.32 6.48 17.51
N ASP A 2 6.94 7.28 18.51
CA ASP A 2 6.08 6.82 19.62
C ASP A 2 4.68 6.44 19.08
N THR A 3 4.19 5.24 19.39
CA THR A 3 2.85 4.74 19.03
C THR A 3 1.76 5.77 19.33
N MET A 4 1.92 6.56 20.39
CA MET A 4 1.00 7.63 20.77
C MET A 4 0.88 8.74 19.73
N LYS A 5 1.96 9.02 18.99
CA LYS A 5 1.96 10.04 17.93
C LYS A 5 1.11 9.61 16.73
N CYS A 6 1.14 8.33 16.36
CA CYS A 6 0.29 7.76 15.31
C CYS A 6 -1.20 7.83 15.69
N ILE A 7 -1.52 7.43 16.93
CA ILE A 7 -2.90 7.52 17.47
C ILE A 7 -3.40 8.96 17.46
N ASN A 8 -2.60 9.92 17.94
CA ASN A 8 -2.98 11.33 17.97
C ASN A 8 -3.21 11.91 16.58
N ASN A 9 -2.39 11.52 15.60
CA ASN A 9 -2.57 11.92 14.21
C ASN A 9 -3.89 11.40 13.63
N ASN A 10 -4.25 10.14 13.93
CA ASN A 10 -5.52 9.54 13.51
C ASN A 10 -6.73 10.28 14.12
N ILE A 11 -6.73 10.49 15.45
CA ILE A 11 -7.79 11.22 16.15
C ILE A 11 -7.96 12.64 15.57
N ALA A 12 -6.85 13.36 15.39
CA ALA A 12 -6.89 14.71 14.82
C ALA A 12 -7.38 14.73 13.35
N ALA A 13 -7.15 13.66 12.59
CA ALA A 13 -7.69 13.53 11.23
C ALA A 13 -9.21 13.29 11.24
N GLN A 14 -9.69 12.37 12.09
CA GLN A 14 -11.12 12.09 12.26
C GLN A 14 -11.89 13.33 12.72
N LEU A 15 -11.36 14.08 13.70
CA LEU A 15 -11.97 15.34 14.18
C LEU A 15 -12.03 16.44 13.11
N ARG A 16 -11.17 16.38 12.09
CA ARG A 16 -11.19 17.31 10.94
C ARG A 16 -12.06 16.81 9.77
N GLY A 17 -12.78 15.71 9.96
CA GLY A 17 -13.59 15.09 8.90
C GLY A 17 -12.74 14.56 7.74
N LYS A 18 -11.46 14.22 7.97
CA LYS A 18 -10.63 13.64 6.93
C LYS A 18 -11.14 12.23 6.58
N LYS A 19 -11.38 12.00 5.29
CA LYS A 19 -11.75 10.70 4.76
C LYS A 19 -10.62 9.69 4.88
N ILE A 20 -10.96 8.42 5.07
CA ILE A 20 -9.99 7.32 5.08
C ILE A 20 -9.31 7.26 3.72
N ARG A 21 -8.00 7.06 3.71
CA ARG A 21 -7.23 6.76 2.50
C ARG A 21 -6.83 5.30 2.56
N ASN A 22 -7.26 4.53 1.58
CA ASN A 22 -6.82 3.14 1.37
C ASN A 22 -5.83 3.09 0.23
N LEU A 23 -4.92 2.13 0.27
CA LEU A 23 -4.16 1.76 -0.91
C LEU A 23 -5.12 1.35 -2.04
N ASN A 24 -4.81 1.84 -3.24
CA ASN A 24 -5.54 1.51 -4.46
C ASN A 24 -5.03 0.17 -4.97
N TRP A 25 -5.52 -0.91 -4.38
CA TRP A 25 -5.13 -2.28 -4.69
C TRP A 25 -5.24 -2.62 -6.18
N ASP A 26 -6.27 -2.13 -6.88
CA ASP A 26 -6.41 -2.34 -8.33
C ASP A 26 -5.30 -1.66 -9.13
N LYS A 27 -4.88 -0.45 -8.73
CA LYS A 27 -3.75 0.26 -9.38
C LYS A 27 -2.44 -0.46 -9.10
N VAL A 28 -2.25 -0.99 -7.88
CA VAL A 28 -1.09 -1.81 -7.52
C VAL A 28 -1.06 -3.12 -8.33
N ALA A 29 -2.19 -3.82 -8.44
CA ALA A 29 -2.29 -5.04 -9.23
C ALA A 29 -1.91 -4.79 -10.71
N LYS A 30 -2.42 -3.70 -11.29
CA LYS A 30 -2.06 -3.30 -12.67
C LYS A 30 -0.58 -2.98 -12.81
N HIS A 31 0.02 -2.31 -11.81
CA HIS A 31 1.46 -2.04 -11.78
C HIS A 31 2.26 -3.35 -11.78
N ILE A 32 1.88 -4.34 -10.97
CA ILE A 32 2.55 -5.64 -10.95
C ILE A 32 2.46 -6.34 -12.31
N VAL A 33 1.27 -6.35 -12.93
CA VAL A 33 1.08 -6.95 -14.27
C VAL A 33 1.94 -6.25 -15.33
N GLU A 34 2.07 -4.92 -15.27
CA GLU A 34 2.87 -4.14 -16.21
C GLU A 34 4.38 -4.49 -16.14
N TYR A 35 4.91 -4.65 -14.93
CA TYR A 35 6.33 -4.96 -14.72
C TYR A 35 6.64 -6.47 -14.75
N GLY A 36 5.60 -7.30 -14.70
CA GLY A 36 5.71 -8.76 -14.71
C GLY A 36 5.98 -9.37 -13.33
N PRO A 37 6.00 -10.71 -13.23
CA PRO A 37 6.00 -11.39 -11.94
C PRO A 37 7.32 -11.30 -11.18
N ASN A 38 8.45 -11.02 -11.84
CA ASN A 38 9.79 -11.01 -11.22
C ASN A 38 10.13 -9.66 -10.57
N ILE A 39 9.22 -9.20 -9.72
CA ILE A 39 9.37 -7.97 -8.94
C ILE A 39 9.00 -8.25 -7.49
N MET A 40 9.45 -7.35 -6.61
CA MET A 40 9.04 -7.30 -5.22
C MET A 40 8.38 -5.95 -4.96
N VAL A 41 7.18 -5.96 -4.39
CA VAL A 41 6.42 -4.75 -4.07
C VAL A 41 6.18 -4.69 -2.57
N TYR A 42 6.56 -3.56 -1.98
CA TYR A 42 6.28 -3.20 -0.61
C TYR A 42 5.20 -2.11 -0.58
N ALA A 43 4.42 -2.07 0.48
CA ALA A 43 3.47 -1.00 0.71
C ALA A 43 3.51 -0.55 2.17
N GLY A 44 3.07 0.67 2.41
CA GLY A 44 3.03 1.27 3.73
C GLY A 44 2.47 2.69 3.69
N ILE A 45 2.50 3.37 4.83
CA ILE A 45 2.15 4.79 4.95
C ILE A 45 3.40 5.62 4.78
N ASN A 46 3.45 6.49 3.77
CA ASN A 46 4.65 7.27 3.41
C ASN A 46 5.22 8.06 4.60
N GLU A 47 4.36 8.67 5.41
CA GLU A 47 4.74 9.47 6.57
C GLU A 47 5.21 8.65 7.79
N ASP A 48 5.11 7.31 7.74
CA ASP A 48 5.59 6.39 8.79
C ASP A 48 6.06 5.05 8.20
N TRP A 49 6.80 5.13 7.09
CA TRP A 49 7.16 3.97 6.29
C TRP A 49 7.87 2.89 7.13
N ASP A 50 8.84 3.27 7.96
CA ASP A 50 9.63 2.35 8.78
C ASP A 50 8.80 1.48 9.76
N ASN A 51 7.60 1.93 10.14
CA ASN A 51 6.73 1.19 11.06
C ASN A 51 5.50 0.56 10.39
N THR A 52 5.24 0.89 9.11
CA THR A 52 4.04 0.46 8.38
C THR A 52 4.33 -0.33 7.11
N CYS A 53 5.58 -0.30 6.65
CA CYS A 53 6.03 -0.99 5.46
C CYS A 53 6.04 -2.51 5.65
N GLY A 54 5.50 -3.22 4.67
CA GLY A 54 5.64 -4.66 4.51
C GLY A 54 5.60 -5.06 3.04
N ALA A 55 6.03 -6.29 2.75
CA ALA A 55 5.94 -6.86 1.42
C ALA A 55 4.48 -7.23 1.13
N ILE A 56 3.98 -6.87 -0.04
CA ILE A 56 2.63 -7.21 -0.49
C ILE A 56 2.63 -8.11 -1.73
N TYR A 57 3.77 -8.20 -2.41
CA TYR A 57 3.98 -9.08 -3.55
C TYR A 57 5.46 -9.44 -3.69
N ASP A 58 5.75 -10.71 -3.96
CA ASP A 58 7.11 -11.20 -4.14
C ASP A 58 7.17 -12.31 -5.20
N HIS A 59 7.84 -12.04 -6.33
CA HIS A 59 8.16 -13.04 -7.37
C HIS A 59 7.00 -13.98 -7.80
N GLY A 60 5.79 -13.44 -8.03
CA GLY A 60 4.62 -14.24 -8.40
C GLY A 60 3.64 -14.51 -7.26
N GLU A 61 4.04 -14.25 -6.02
CA GLU A 61 3.27 -14.54 -4.82
C GLU A 61 2.63 -13.27 -4.24
N VAL A 62 1.35 -13.37 -3.88
CA VAL A 62 0.64 -12.33 -3.14
C VAL A 62 0.88 -12.53 -1.65
N ILE A 63 1.31 -11.48 -0.96
CA ILE A 63 1.57 -11.50 0.49
C ILE A 63 0.48 -10.72 1.19
N HIS A 64 -0.02 -11.29 2.28
CA HIS A 64 -1.11 -10.78 3.11
C HIS A 64 -0.58 -10.37 4.50
N ASP A 65 -1.28 -9.43 5.14
CA ASP A 65 -1.09 -9.04 6.55
C ASP A 65 0.30 -8.49 6.96
N ASP A 66 1.20 -8.20 6.00
CA ASP A 66 2.56 -7.73 6.30
C ASP A 66 2.67 -6.18 6.32
N ALA A 67 1.70 -5.46 5.74
CA ALA A 67 1.77 -4.01 5.55
C ALA A 67 0.54 -3.27 6.13
N TYR A 68 0.76 -2.07 6.68
CA TYR A 68 -0.32 -1.18 7.09
C TYR A 68 -0.59 -0.13 6.00
N VAL A 69 -1.68 -0.32 5.26
CA VAL A 69 -1.91 0.33 3.96
C VAL A 69 -3.22 1.13 3.89
N THR A 70 -3.73 1.52 5.04
CA THR A 70 -4.90 2.38 5.18
C THR A 70 -4.70 3.39 6.31
N SER A 71 -5.09 4.65 6.11
CA SER A 71 -4.85 5.70 7.10
C SER A 71 -5.78 6.90 6.92
N THR A 72 -6.15 7.53 8.02
CA THR A 72 -6.82 8.84 8.04
C THR A 72 -5.81 10.00 8.06
N TRP A 73 -4.54 9.73 8.41
CA TRP A 73 -3.54 10.75 8.70
C TRP A 73 -2.38 10.79 7.72
N GLY A 74 -1.95 9.62 7.22
CA GLY A 74 -0.92 9.48 6.21
C GLY A 74 -1.44 8.95 4.88
N THR A 75 -0.53 8.79 3.94
CA THR A 75 -0.75 8.51 2.53
C THR A 75 -0.23 7.11 2.22
N PRO A 76 -1.11 6.14 1.95
CA PRO A 76 -0.70 4.84 1.46
C PRO A 76 0.11 4.97 0.18
N SER A 77 1.21 4.24 0.07
CA SER A 77 2.12 4.26 -1.07
C SER A 77 2.76 2.89 -1.27
N ILE A 78 3.42 2.70 -2.41
CA ILE A 78 4.16 1.47 -2.70
C ILE A 78 5.61 1.77 -3.02
N PHE A 79 6.44 0.75 -2.88
CA PHE A 79 7.84 0.75 -3.24
C PHE A 79 8.14 -0.53 -4.02
N THR A 80 8.71 -0.44 -5.21
CA THR A 80 8.90 -1.61 -6.10
C THR A 80 10.39 -1.85 -6.39
N TYR A 81 10.84 -3.10 -6.30
CA TYR A 81 12.14 -3.58 -6.79
C TYR A 81 11.94 -4.52 -7.97
N VAL A 82 12.79 -4.37 -9.01
CA VAL A 82 12.81 -5.27 -10.16
C VAL A 82 14.09 -6.11 -10.14
N GLU A 83 13.94 -7.43 -10.07
CA GLU A 83 15.09 -8.36 -10.07
C GLU A 83 15.83 -8.30 -11.41
N GLY A 84 17.15 -8.52 -11.38
CA GLY A 84 18.01 -8.48 -12.57
C GLY A 84 18.29 -7.09 -13.14
N LYS A 85 17.60 -6.04 -12.64
CA LYS A 85 17.89 -4.64 -12.96
C LYS A 85 18.45 -3.84 -11.79
N ASN A 86 18.49 -4.41 -10.58
CA ASN A 86 18.87 -3.74 -9.32
C ASN A 86 18.31 -2.31 -9.22
N LYS A 87 17.10 -2.10 -9.74
CA LYS A 87 16.51 -0.77 -9.90
C LYS A 87 15.35 -0.64 -8.94
N LYS A 88 15.53 0.29 -8.00
CA LYS A 88 14.49 0.85 -7.14
C LYS A 88 13.53 1.69 -8.01
N ILE A 89 12.25 1.41 -7.92
CA ILE A 89 11.16 2.19 -8.51
C ILE A 89 10.29 2.67 -7.34
N ASP A 90 10.39 3.95 -7.00
CA ASP A 90 9.50 4.55 -6.01
C ASP A 90 8.09 4.63 -6.61
N GLY A 91 7.14 3.91 -6.02
CA GLY A 91 5.73 4.09 -6.34
C GLY A 91 5.29 5.44 -5.79
N GLY A 92 4.70 6.27 -6.64
CA GLY A 92 4.31 7.61 -6.23
C GLY A 92 3.21 7.65 -5.16
N ASP A 93 2.95 8.83 -4.66
CA ASP A 93 1.91 9.16 -3.67
C ASP A 93 0.49 9.00 -4.23
N GLU A 94 0.35 8.51 -5.47
CA GLU A 94 -0.90 8.40 -6.22
C GLU A 94 -1.54 7.00 -6.12
N TYR A 95 -1.02 6.12 -5.26
CA TYR A 95 -1.54 4.78 -5.05
C TYR A 95 -2.57 4.71 -3.92
N PHE A 96 -3.27 5.81 -3.61
CA PHE A 96 -4.37 5.78 -2.66
C PHE A 96 -5.70 6.21 -3.28
N ILE A 97 -6.79 5.81 -2.63
CA ILE A 97 -8.15 6.26 -2.87
C ILE A 97 -8.79 6.67 -1.55
N TYR A 98 -9.73 7.62 -1.62
CA TYR A 98 -10.57 7.92 -0.47
C TYR A 98 -11.67 6.87 -0.34
N ALA A 99 -11.95 6.46 0.89
CA ALA A 99 -12.97 5.47 1.21
C ALA A 99 -13.71 5.85 2.50
N ASP A 100 -14.83 5.18 2.73
CA ASP A 100 -15.63 5.31 3.96
C ASP A 100 -15.26 4.24 5.00
N GLU A 101 -14.53 3.20 4.59
CA GLU A 101 -14.10 2.08 5.44
C GLU A 101 -12.62 1.76 5.21
N HIS A 102 -11.97 1.21 6.23
CA HIS A 102 -10.59 0.75 6.16
C HIS A 102 -10.50 -0.57 5.39
N ILE A 103 -9.60 -0.62 4.39
CA ILE A 103 -9.24 -1.84 3.68
C ILE A 103 -7.79 -2.17 4.03
N TYR A 104 -7.61 -3.28 4.74
CA TYR A 104 -6.30 -3.69 5.28
C TYR A 104 -5.51 -4.61 4.36
N ASP A 105 -6.18 -5.22 3.38
CA ASP A 105 -5.61 -6.28 2.57
C ASP A 105 -6.18 -6.26 1.15
N TRP A 106 -5.61 -7.10 0.27
CA TRP A 106 -5.98 -7.24 -1.13
C TRP A 106 -7.49 -7.37 -1.34
N THR A 107 -8.04 -6.54 -2.22
CA THR A 107 -9.44 -6.67 -2.64
C THR A 107 -9.62 -7.82 -3.63
N GLU A 108 -10.82 -8.40 -3.69
CA GLU A 108 -11.14 -9.44 -4.68
C GLU A 108 -10.88 -9.00 -6.13
N SER A 109 -11.13 -7.72 -6.44
CA SER A 109 -10.87 -7.14 -7.76
C SER A 109 -9.37 -7.13 -8.08
N ALA A 110 -8.54 -6.70 -7.15
CA ALA A 110 -7.09 -6.66 -7.32
C ALA A 110 -6.50 -8.06 -7.44
N LEU A 111 -7.00 -9.03 -6.66
CA LEU A 111 -6.59 -10.42 -6.76
C LEU A 111 -6.89 -11.02 -8.14
N LYS A 112 -8.05 -10.72 -8.73
CA LYS A 112 -8.37 -11.16 -10.11
C LYS A 112 -7.40 -10.57 -11.12
N ILE A 113 -7.08 -9.28 -11.01
CA ILE A 113 -6.12 -8.59 -11.89
C ILE A 113 -4.74 -9.25 -11.80
N VAL A 114 -4.18 -9.40 -10.59
CA VAL A 114 -2.81 -9.91 -10.42
C VAL A 114 -2.69 -11.40 -10.77
N GLN A 115 -3.78 -12.18 -10.63
CA GLN A 115 -3.83 -13.60 -10.99
C GLN A 115 -4.21 -13.85 -12.46
N GLY A 116 -4.54 -12.80 -13.23
CA GLY A 116 -4.98 -12.93 -14.62
C GLY A 116 -6.32 -13.64 -14.81
N LYS A 117 -7.25 -13.48 -13.86
CA LYS A 117 -8.59 -14.10 -13.86
C LYS A 117 -9.71 -13.13 -14.21
#